data_AF-A0A0V0I928-F1
#
_entry.id   AF-A0A0V0I928-F1
#
_cell.length_a   1.000
_cell.length_b   1.000
_cell.length_c   1.000
_cell.angle_alpha   90.00
_cell.angle_beta   90.00
_cell.angle_gamma   90.00
#
_symmetry.space_group_name_H-M   'P 1'
#
loop_
_entity.id
_entity.type
_entity.pdbx_description
1 polymer ?
#
loop_
_entity_poly.entity_id
_entity_poly.type
_entity_poly.pdbx_seq_one_letter_code
_entity_poly.pdbx_strand_id
1 'polypeptide(L)'
;MLEFRSSLPAYKEKDAILSAISQNQVVIVSGETGCGKTTQIPQFVLESEIESIRGDMCSIICTQPRRISVMAVSERVAAERGELLGETVGYKVRLEGVKGRDTHLLFCTTGILLRRLLVDRNLKGITHVIVDEIHERGMNEDFLLIVLKDLLPRRPELRLILMSATLDAELFSSYFDGAPLVHIPGFTYPVRTHFLENILEMSGYRLTPDNQIDDYGQERTWKMNKQAPRKRKSQIASAVEDTLRAADFQEFSPETQESLSCWNPDCIGFNFIEYILCHICENERPGAVLVFMTGWDD
;
A
#
# COMPACT_ATOMS: atom_id res chain seq x y z
N MET A 1 -9.16 -21.43 6.95
CA MET A 1 -9.17 -19.95 6.84
C MET A 1 -9.40 -19.26 8.18
N LEU A 2 -10.35 -19.71 9.02
CA LEU A 2 -10.60 -19.10 10.34
C LEU A 2 -9.37 -19.05 11.25
N GLU A 3 -8.61 -20.15 11.39
CA GLU A 3 -7.38 -20.17 12.21
C GLU A 3 -6.36 -19.11 11.76
N PHE A 4 -6.19 -18.93 10.44
CA PHE A 4 -5.34 -17.89 9.89
C PHE A 4 -5.87 -16.49 10.23
N ARG A 5 -7.17 -16.24 10.04
CA ARG A 5 -7.80 -14.94 10.37
C ARG A 5 -7.62 -14.61 11.85
N SER A 6 -7.81 -15.58 12.74
CA SER A 6 -7.63 -15.42 14.19
C SER A 6 -6.18 -15.14 14.62
N SER A 7 -5.21 -15.47 13.77
CA SER A 7 -3.79 -15.19 14.04
C SER A 7 -3.39 -13.73 13.76
N LEU A 8 -4.17 -13.00 12.96
CA LEU A 8 -3.88 -11.62 12.56
C LEU A 8 -4.09 -10.65 13.74
N PRO A 9 -3.27 -9.60 13.88
CA PRO A 9 -3.46 -8.60 14.94
C PRO A 9 -4.85 -7.96 14.91
N ALA A 10 -5.39 -7.66 13.72
CA ALA A 10 -6.72 -7.06 13.59
C ALA A 10 -7.82 -7.88 14.28
N TYR A 11 -7.67 -9.22 14.33
CA TYR A 11 -8.65 -10.08 14.98
C TYR A 11 -8.67 -9.89 16.50
N LYS A 12 -7.53 -9.61 17.12
CA LYS A 12 -7.43 -9.35 18.57
C LYS A 12 -8.14 -8.05 18.95
N GLU A 13 -8.14 -7.08 18.05
CA GLU A 13 -8.81 -5.79 18.22
C GLU A 13 -10.25 -5.77 17.67
N LYS A 14 -10.80 -6.91 17.22
CA LYS A 14 -12.13 -7.00 16.57
C LYS A 14 -13.21 -6.29 17.40
N ASP A 15 -13.31 -6.60 18.69
CA ASP A 15 -14.36 -6.06 19.56
C ASP A 15 -14.21 -4.57 19.79
N ALA A 16 -12.97 -4.08 19.95
CA ALA A 16 -12.69 -2.65 20.10
C ALA A 16 -13.06 -1.87 18.84
N ILE A 17 -12.71 -2.40 17.66
CA ILE A 17 -13.05 -1.81 16.36
C ILE A 17 -14.57 -1.75 16.17
N LEU A 18 -15.28 -2.87 16.39
CA LEU A 18 -16.74 -2.93 16.23
C LEU A 18 -17.46 -2.03 17.22
N SER A 19 -16.99 -1.98 18.47
CA SER A 19 -17.53 -1.06 19.49
C SER A 19 -17.39 0.39 19.05
N ALA A 20 -16.21 0.80 18.60
CA ALA A 20 -15.96 2.15 18.12
C ALA A 20 -16.86 2.52 16.92
N ILE A 21 -17.01 1.61 15.94
CA ILE A 21 -17.85 1.81 14.75
C ILE A 21 -19.33 1.95 15.14
N SER A 22 -19.81 1.18 16.12
CA SER A 22 -21.20 1.25 16.58
C SER A 22 -21.53 2.57 17.29
N GLN A 23 -20.56 3.10 18.05
CA GLN A 23 -20.74 4.29 18.90
C GLN A 23 -20.49 5.60 18.15
N ASN A 24 -19.72 5.57 17.06
CA ASN A 24 -19.26 6.78 16.38
C ASN A 24 -19.61 6.76 14.89
N GLN A 25 -19.97 7.91 14.33
CA GLN A 25 -20.28 8.01 12.91
C GLN A 25 -19.02 7.86 12.04
N VAL A 26 -17.89 8.38 12.51
CA VAL A 26 -16.57 8.28 11.86
C VAL A 26 -15.61 7.60 12.82
N VAL A 27 -14.83 6.63 12.32
CA VAL A 27 -13.75 5.97 13.07
C VAL A 27 -12.52 5.88 12.20
N ILE A 28 -11.36 6.13 12.80
CA ILE A 28 -10.07 5.94 12.14
C ILE A 28 -9.41 4.71 12.74
N VAL A 29 -9.00 3.78 11.88
CA VAL A 29 -8.28 2.58 12.27
C VAL A 29 -6.87 2.65 11.72
N SER A 30 -5.89 2.74 12.62
CA SER A 30 -4.47 2.71 12.26
C SER A 30 -3.86 1.34 12.57
N GLY A 31 -2.78 1.00 11.87
CA GLY A 31 -1.98 -0.18 12.16
C GLY A 31 -1.09 -0.51 10.99
N GLU A 32 0.02 -1.20 11.20
CA GLU A 32 1.03 -1.42 10.17
C GLU A 32 0.51 -2.26 8.97
N THR A 33 1.28 -2.26 7.88
CA THR A 33 0.99 -3.16 6.75
C THR A 33 1.03 -4.62 7.22
N GLY A 34 0.14 -5.45 6.70
CA GLY A 34 0.05 -6.87 7.10
C GLY A 34 -0.72 -7.14 8.41
N CYS A 35 -1.16 -6.13 9.16
CA CYS A 35 -1.93 -6.37 10.39
C CYS A 35 -3.37 -6.86 10.17
N GLY A 36 -3.85 -6.82 8.91
CA GLY A 36 -5.14 -7.40 8.49
C GLY A 36 -6.28 -6.40 8.23
N LYS A 37 -6.07 -5.08 8.36
CA LYS A 37 -7.09 -4.03 8.17
C LYS A 37 -7.99 -4.26 6.96
N THR A 38 -7.39 -4.21 5.78
CA THR A 38 -8.05 -4.28 4.46
C THR A 38 -8.93 -5.50 4.28
N THR A 39 -8.46 -6.68 4.72
CA THR A 39 -9.17 -7.94 4.55
C THR A 39 -10.18 -8.21 5.66
N GLN A 40 -9.88 -7.80 6.91
CA GLN A 40 -10.63 -8.27 8.07
C GLN A 40 -11.69 -7.28 8.55
N ILE A 41 -11.42 -5.97 8.55
CA ILE A 41 -12.37 -4.97 9.07
C ILE A 41 -13.71 -4.99 8.32
N PRO A 42 -13.74 -5.02 6.96
CA PRO A 42 -15.02 -5.13 6.25
C PRO A 42 -15.78 -6.41 6.57
N GLN A 43 -15.07 -7.53 6.78
CA GLN A 43 -15.68 -8.80 7.19
C GLN A 43 -16.24 -8.74 8.60
N PHE A 44 -15.53 -8.13 9.56
CA PHE A 44 -16.00 -7.98 10.93
C PHE A 44 -17.29 -7.17 10.99
N VAL A 45 -17.36 -6.07 10.24
CA VAL A 45 -18.58 -5.23 10.17
C VAL A 45 -19.73 -6.05 9.57
N LEU A 46 -19.51 -6.77 8.47
CA LEU A 46 -20.53 -7.59 7.85
C LEU A 46 -21.03 -8.71 8.78
N GLU A 47 -20.09 -9.45 9.40
CA GLU A 47 -20.39 -10.53 10.35
C GLU A 47 -21.18 -10.01 11.56
N SER A 48 -20.78 -8.87 12.13
CA SER A 48 -21.46 -8.27 13.29
C SER A 48 -22.90 -7.83 12.96
N GLU A 49 -23.12 -7.28 11.77
CA GLU A 49 -24.47 -6.92 11.31
C GLU A 49 -25.33 -8.17 11.03
N ILE A 50 -24.75 -9.26 10.52
CA ILE A 50 -25.44 -10.55 10.36
C ILE A 50 -25.83 -11.13 11.74
N GLU A 51 -24.88 -11.18 12.68
CA GLU A 51 -25.12 -11.66 14.05
C GLU A 51 -26.19 -10.83 14.77
N SER A 52 -26.28 -9.54 14.43
CA SER A 52 -27.30 -8.62 14.96
C SER A 52 -28.64 -8.66 14.23
N ILE A 53 -28.86 -9.60 13.29
CA ILE A 53 -30.08 -9.76 12.48
C ILE A 53 -30.37 -8.48 11.65
N ARG A 54 -29.31 -7.83 11.16
CA ARG A 54 -29.36 -6.67 10.24
C ARG A 54 -28.58 -6.92 8.95
N GLY A 55 -28.19 -8.17 8.69
CA GLY A 55 -27.37 -8.54 7.54
C GLY A 55 -28.01 -8.21 6.18
N ASP A 56 -29.34 -8.32 6.08
CA ASP A 56 -30.11 -7.99 4.88
C ASP A 56 -30.05 -6.49 4.52
N MET A 57 -29.99 -5.63 5.54
CA MET A 57 -29.88 -4.19 5.40
C MET A 57 -28.43 -3.70 5.28
N CYS A 58 -27.44 -4.55 5.62
CA CYS A 58 -26.05 -4.17 5.59
C CYS A 58 -25.52 -4.05 4.15
N SER A 59 -24.96 -2.90 3.80
CA SER A 59 -24.28 -2.72 2.52
C SER A 59 -23.03 -1.87 2.71
N ILE A 60 -21.89 -2.47 2.42
CA ILE A 60 -20.55 -1.93 2.67
C ILE A 60 -19.88 -1.65 1.32
N ILE A 61 -19.32 -0.44 1.19
CA ILE A 61 -18.38 -0.12 0.12
C ILE A 61 -17.01 0.08 0.74
N CYS A 62 -16.01 -0.66 0.26
CA CYS A 62 -14.61 -0.46 0.65
C CYS A 62 -13.81 0.05 -0.55
N THR A 63 -13.19 1.22 -0.44
CA THR A 63 -12.37 1.77 -1.52
C THR A 63 -10.92 1.34 -1.39
N GLN A 64 -10.28 1.13 -2.54
CA GLN A 64 -8.84 0.91 -2.67
C GLN A 64 -8.28 1.90 -3.70
N PRO A 65 -7.03 2.37 -3.56
CA PRO A 65 -6.43 3.31 -4.49
C PRO A 65 -6.17 2.67 -5.87
N ARG A 66 -5.85 1.38 -5.90
CA ARG A 66 -5.37 0.68 -7.10
C ARG A 66 -6.34 -0.41 -7.55
N ARG A 67 -6.51 -0.57 -8.87
CA ARG A 67 -7.37 -1.60 -9.47
C ARG A 67 -6.94 -3.02 -9.08
N ILE A 68 -5.64 -3.30 -9.07
CA ILE A 68 -5.12 -4.61 -8.71
C ILE A 68 -5.43 -4.95 -7.25
N SER A 69 -5.35 -3.97 -6.34
CA SER A 69 -5.73 -4.15 -4.93
C SER A 69 -7.21 -4.47 -4.79
N VAL A 70 -8.09 -3.78 -5.52
CA VAL A 70 -9.53 -4.11 -5.53
C VAL A 70 -9.77 -5.58 -5.89
N MET A 71 -9.18 -6.05 -6.99
CA MET A 71 -9.39 -7.43 -7.47
C MET A 71 -8.81 -8.45 -6.48
N ALA A 72 -7.54 -8.30 -6.12
CA ALA A 72 -6.84 -9.23 -5.24
C ALA A 72 -7.46 -9.33 -3.84
N VAL A 73 -7.84 -8.20 -3.24
CA VAL A 73 -8.49 -8.18 -1.92
C VAL A 73 -9.86 -8.83 -1.98
N SER A 74 -10.64 -8.57 -3.02
CA SER A 74 -11.98 -9.16 -3.17
C SER A 74 -11.91 -10.68 -3.31
N GLU A 75 -11.01 -11.17 -4.18
CA GLU A 75 -10.75 -12.60 -4.36
C GLU A 75 -10.32 -13.25 -3.05
N ARG A 76 -9.38 -12.61 -2.33
CA ARG A 76 -8.89 -13.09 -1.04
C ARG A 76 -10.00 -13.16 0.00
N VAL A 77 -10.83 -12.13 0.11
CA VAL A 77 -11.91 -12.06 1.10
C VAL A 77 -13.03 -13.05 0.77
N ALA A 78 -13.39 -13.24 -0.50
CA ALA A 78 -14.33 -14.29 -0.91
C ALA A 78 -13.79 -15.69 -0.55
N ALA A 79 -12.51 -15.96 -0.84
CA ALA A 79 -11.87 -17.22 -0.49
C ALA A 79 -11.79 -17.46 1.03
N GLU A 80 -11.56 -16.42 1.83
CA GLU A 80 -11.58 -16.48 3.30
C GLU A 80 -12.95 -16.85 3.87
N ARG A 81 -14.01 -16.47 3.18
CA ARG A 81 -15.41 -16.78 3.52
C ARG A 81 -15.89 -18.11 2.93
N GLY A 82 -15.08 -18.76 2.09
CA GLY A 82 -15.43 -20.02 1.44
C GLY A 82 -16.50 -19.88 0.36
N GLU A 83 -16.61 -18.70 -0.25
CA GLU A 83 -17.60 -18.38 -1.29
C GLU A 83 -16.95 -17.99 -2.62
N LEU A 84 -17.77 -17.96 -3.68
CA LEU A 84 -17.36 -17.42 -4.97
C LEU A 84 -17.55 -15.89 -5.00
N LEU A 85 -16.69 -15.21 -5.75
CA LEU A 85 -16.89 -13.79 -6.04
C LEU A 85 -18.24 -13.53 -6.71
N GLY A 86 -18.93 -12.50 -6.24
CA GLY A 86 -20.28 -12.14 -6.68
C GLY A 86 -21.39 -12.68 -5.79
N GLU A 87 -21.08 -13.53 -4.81
CA GLU A 87 -21.99 -13.85 -3.70
C GLU A 87 -22.02 -12.67 -2.71
N THR A 88 -21.56 -12.83 -1.47
CA THR A 88 -21.61 -11.74 -0.48
C THR A 88 -20.53 -10.68 -0.72
N VAL A 89 -19.41 -11.09 -1.31
CA VAL A 89 -18.28 -10.24 -1.68
C VAL A 89 -18.22 -10.02 -3.19
N GLY A 90 -18.05 -8.77 -3.60
CA GLY A 90 -17.88 -8.41 -5.01
C GLY A 90 -16.94 -7.23 -5.19
N TYR A 91 -16.69 -6.88 -6.43
CA TYR A 91 -15.83 -5.75 -6.77
C TYR A 91 -16.29 -4.94 -7.97
N LYS A 92 -15.85 -3.68 -8.02
CA LYS A 92 -16.06 -2.81 -9.18
C LYS A 92 -14.87 -1.92 -9.47
N VAL A 93 -14.35 -2.03 -10.68
CA VAL A 93 -13.35 -1.11 -11.24
C VAL A 93 -13.88 -0.49 -12.53
N ARG A 94 -13.09 0.37 -13.18
CA ARG A 94 -13.49 0.94 -14.48
C ARG A 94 -13.60 -0.19 -15.51
N LEU A 95 -14.74 -0.24 -16.23
CA LEU A 95 -15.08 -1.21 -17.29
C LEU A 95 -15.29 -2.66 -16.85
N GLU A 96 -15.04 -3.01 -15.59
CA GLU A 96 -15.04 -4.39 -15.12
C GLU A 96 -15.64 -4.48 -13.70
N GLY A 97 -16.17 -5.62 -13.33
CA GLY A 97 -16.59 -5.89 -11.96
C GLY A 97 -17.54 -7.06 -11.85
N VAL A 98 -17.56 -7.66 -10.67
CA VAL A 98 -18.40 -8.80 -10.31
C VAL A 98 -19.27 -8.38 -9.13
N LYS A 99 -20.59 -8.40 -9.31
CA LYS A 99 -21.58 -8.10 -8.29
C LYS A 99 -22.85 -8.90 -8.56
N GLY A 100 -23.25 -9.74 -7.62
CA GLY A 100 -24.53 -10.45 -7.64
C GLY A 100 -25.64 -9.69 -6.93
N ARG A 101 -26.78 -10.37 -6.75
CA ARG A 101 -27.94 -9.82 -6.03
C ARG A 101 -27.68 -9.71 -4.54
N ASP A 102 -26.95 -10.68 -3.99
CA ASP A 102 -26.68 -10.83 -2.56
C ASP A 102 -25.31 -10.23 -2.16
N THR A 103 -24.72 -9.37 -3.00
CA THR A 103 -23.45 -8.72 -2.69
C THR A 103 -23.64 -7.58 -1.70
N HIS A 104 -23.24 -7.84 -0.45
CA HIS A 104 -23.30 -6.91 0.67
C HIS A 104 -21.96 -6.19 0.90
N LEU A 105 -20.82 -6.75 0.49
CA LEU A 105 -19.50 -6.13 0.57
C LEU A 105 -18.95 -5.89 -0.84
N LEU A 106 -18.85 -4.62 -1.24
CA LEU A 106 -18.32 -4.22 -2.54
C LEU A 106 -16.99 -3.49 -2.39
N PHE A 107 -15.90 -4.10 -2.85
CA PHE A 107 -14.64 -3.38 -3.04
C PHE A 107 -14.65 -2.59 -4.34
N CYS A 108 -14.14 -1.38 -4.35
CA CYS A 108 -14.02 -0.62 -5.59
C CYS A 108 -12.87 0.37 -5.58
N THR A 109 -12.49 0.88 -6.74
CA THR A 109 -11.53 1.99 -6.76
C THR A 109 -12.19 3.28 -6.27
N THR A 110 -11.43 4.17 -5.64
CA THR A 110 -11.88 5.51 -5.21
C THR A 110 -12.67 6.24 -6.31
N GLY A 111 -12.17 6.21 -7.55
CA GLY A 111 -12.83 6.84 -8.71
C GLY A 111 -14.21 6.25 -9.08
N ILE A 112 -14.49 4.99 -8.75
CA ILE A 112 -15.80 4.37 -8.95
C ILE A 112 -16.80 4.91 -7.92
N LEU A 113 -16.40 5.03 -6.66
CA LEU A 113 -17.25 5.62 -5.63
C LEU A 113 -17.54 7.09 -5.91
N LEU A 114 -16.52 7.87 -6.30
CA LEU A 114 -16.70 9.26 -6.73
C LEU A 114 -17.70 9.39 -7.89
N ARG A 115 -17.60 8.52 -8.92
CA ARG A 115 -18.56 8.51 -10.02
C ARG A 115 -19.98 8.15 -9.54
N ARG A 116 -20.12 7.24 -8.57
CA ARG A 116 -21.43 6.92 -7.99
C ARG A 116 -22.01 8.13 -7.25
N LEU A 117 -21.21 8.85 -6.48
CA LEU A 117 -21.62 10.06 -5.75
C LEU A 117 -22.11 11.20 -6.67
N LEU A 118 -21.66 11.24 -7.94
CA LEU A 118 -22.19 12.19 -8.93
C LEU A 118 -23.67 11.93 -9.26
N VAL A 119 -24.08 10.66 -9.28
CA VAL A 119 -25.45 10.23 -9.64
C VAL A 119 -26.32 10.10 -8.38
N ASP A 120 -25.79 9.45 -7.34
CA ASP A 120 -26.44 9.23 -6.06
C ASP A 120 -25.66 9.96 -4.95
N ARG A 121 -25.98 11.25 -4.80
CA ARG A 121 -25.32 12.16 -3.85
C ARG A 121 -25.49 11.79 -2.39
N ASN A 122 -26.40 10.86 -2.06
CA ASN A 122 -26.68 10.44 -0.70
C ASN A 122 -26.27 9.00 -0.41
N LEU A 123 -25.70 8.28 -1.39
CA LEU A 123 -25.37 6.86 -1.30
C LEU A 123 -26.51 6.02 -0.71
N LYS A 124 -27.71 6.17 -1.27
CA LYS A 124 -28.92 5.48 -0.79
C LYS A 124 -28.68 3.96 -0.73
N GLY A 125 -29.07 3.37 0.39
CA GLY A 125 -28.92 1.93 0.65
C GLY A 125 -27.52 1.49 1.12
N ILE A 126 -26.52 2.37 1.14
CA ILE A 126 -25.19 2.05 1.70
C ILE A 126 -25.17 2.37 3.20
N THR A 127 -24.82 1.40 4.03
CA THR A 127 -24.75 1.56 5.49
C THR A 127 -23.35 1.94 5.97
N HIS A 128 -22.32 1.41 5.32
CA HIS A 128 -20.93 1.65 5.68
C HIS A 128 -20.09 2.02 4.44
N VAL A 129 -19.26 3.06 4.59
CA VAL A 129 -18.20 3.37 3.64
C VAL A 129 -16.87 3.21 4.36
N ILE A 130 -15.97 2.45 3.75
CA ILE A 130 -14.61 2.23 4.23
C ILE A 130 -13.68 2.85 3.19
N VAL A 131 -12.83 3.77 3.62
CA VAL A 131 -11.77 4.34 2.77
C VAL A 131 -10.45 3.78 3.26
N ASP A 132 -9.88 2.87 2.48
CA ASP A 132 -8.58 2.25 2.79
C ASP A 132 -7.41 3.06 2.23
N GLU A 133 -6.22 2.80 2.77
CA GLU A 133 -4.95 3.35 2.29
C GLU A 133 -4.93 4.90 2.24
N ILE A 134 -5.62 5.58 3.17
CA ILE A 134 -5.72 7.06 3.17
C ILE A 134 -4.35 7.76 3.30
N HIS A 135 -3.34 7.04 3.77
CA HIS A 135 -1.97 7.51 3.89
C HIS A 135 -1.22 7.59 2.55
N GLU A 136 -1.72 6.98 1.46
CA GLU A 136 -1.16 7.20 0.13
C GLU A 136 -1.41 8.64 -0.37
N ARG A 137 -2.31 9.40 0.29
CA ARG A 137 -2.61 10.82 0.00
C ARG A 137 -2.85 11.12 -1.48
N GLY A 138 -3.47 10.17 -2.17
CA GLY A 138 -3.83 10.33 -3.57
C GLY A 138 -4.87 11.44 -3.75
N MET A 139 -4.82 12.13 -4.89
CA MET A 139 -5.72 13.25 -5.17
C MET A 139 -7.21 12.85 -5.11
N ASN A 140 -7.54 11.63 -5.56
CA ASN A 140 -8.92 11.16 -5.54
C ASN A 140 -9.37 10.78 -4.13
N GLU A 141 -8.46 10.25 -3.31
CA GLU A 141 -8.69 9.86 -1.93
C GLU A 141 -8.98 11.11 -1.09
N ASP A 142 -8.10 12.11 -1.15
CA ASP A 142 -8.29 13.40 -0.46
C ASP A 142 -9.61 14.07 -0.92
N PHE A 143 -9.91 14.04 -2.23
CA PHE A 143 -11.17 14.59 -2.74
C PHE A 143 -12.40 13.79 -2.27
N LEU A 144 -12.31 12.46 -2.19
CA LEU A 144 -13.38 11.63 -1.65
C LEU A 144 -13.64 11.96 -0.18
N LEU A 145 -12.60 12.19 0.62
CA LEU A 145 -12.76 12.56 2.04
C LEU A 145 -13.52 13.88 2.20
N ILE A 146 -13.27 14.88 1.35
CA ILE A 146 -14.03 16.14 1.32
C ILE A 146 -15.51 15.87 1.04
N VAL A 147 -15.80 15.11 -0.02
CA VAL A 147 -17.19 14.80 -0.42
C VAL A 147 -17.93 14.00 0.65
N LEU A 148 -17.24 13.07 1.32
CA LEU A 148 -17.81 12.28 2.42
C LEU A 148 -18.04 13.15 3.65
N LYS A 149 -17.12 14.05 4.01
CA LYS A 149 -17.31 15.00 5.12
C LYS A 149 -18.56 15.86 4.92
N ASP A 150 -18.82 16.31 3.70
CA ASP A 150 -20.04 17.06 3.34
C ASP A 150 -21.31 16.19 3.29
N LEU A 151 -21.17 14.86 3.20
CA LEU A 151 -22.28 13.91 3.18
C LEU A 151 -22.74 13.53 4.58
N LEU A 152 -21.82 13.35 5.52
CA LEU A 152 -22.12 12.83 6.87
C LEU A 152 -23.25 13.60 7.60
N PRO A 153 -23.33 14.94 7.58
CA PRO A 153 -24.44 15.67 8.22
C PRO A 153 -25.82 15.38 7.60
N ARG A 154 -25.86 14.97 6.33
CA ARG A 154 -27.10 14.63 5.60
C ARG A 154 -27.50 13.16 5.78
N ARG A 155 -26.59 12.32 6.28
CA ARG A 155 -26.72 10.87 6.44
C ARG A 155 -26.20 10.45 7.83
N PRO A 156 -26.85 10.87 8.94
CA PRO A 156 -26.40 10.57 10.31
C PRO A 156 -26.26 9.06 10.61
N GLU A 157 -26.96 8.21 9.87
CA GLU A 157 -26.93 6.76 9.95
C GLU A 157 -25.75 6.11 9.21
N LEU A 158 -25.13 6.82 8.26
CA LEU A 158 -24.00 6.30 7.49
C LEU A 158 -22.76 6.25 8.37
N ARG A 159 -22.09 5.09 8.42
CA ARG A 159 -20.82 4.93 9.13
C ARG A 159 -19.64 5.05 8.17
N LEU A 160 -18.66 5.84 8.54
CA LEU A 160 -17.42 6.04 7.81
C LEU A 160 -16.25 5.45 8.59
N ILE A 161 -15.51 4.54 7.97
CA ILE A 161 -14.29 3.96 8.52
C ILE A 161 -13.12 4.37 7.63
N LEU A 162 -12.10 4.97 8.24
CA LEU A 162 -10.89 5.41 7.56
C LEU A 162 -9.74 4.52 8.00
N MET A 163 -9.03 3.88 7.08
CA MET A 163 -7.96 2.95 7.40
C MET A 163 -6.60 3.50 6.93
N SER A 164 -5.62 3.53 7.83
CA SER A 164 -4.28 4.05 7.58
C SER A 164 -3.20 3.06 8.04
N ALA A 165 -2.11 2.93 7.28
CA ALA A 165 -0.96 2.14 7.68
C ALA A 165 0.07 2.93 8.51
N THR A 166 0.00 4.27 8.49
CA THR A 166 1.01 5.15 9.10
C THR A 166 0.47 5.93 10.30
N LEU A 167 1.39 6.50 11.08
CA LEU A 167 1.13 7.27 12.31
C LEU A 167 0.41 8.61 12.09
N ASP A 168 0.22 9.07 10.85
CA ASP A 168 -0.51 10.32 10.53
C ASP A 168 -2.03 10.23 10.74
N ALA A 169 -2.51 9.24 11.50
CA ALA A 169 -3.93 9.06 11.81
C ALA A 169 -4.53 10.25 12.59
N GLU A 170 -3.71 10.97 13.34
CA GLU A 170 -4.11 12.18 14.08
C GLU A 170 -4.56 13.31 13.16
N LEU A 171 -3.92 13.46 11.99
CA LEU A 171 -4.31 14.45 10.98
C LEU A 171 -5.76 14.21 10.52
N PHE A 172 -6.10 12.95 10.24
CA PHE A 172 -7.45 12.57 9.83
C PHE A 172 -8.46 12.71 10.98
N SER A 173 -8.05 12.42 12.21
CA SER A 173 -8.90 12.61 13.40
C SER A 173 -9.28 14.07 13.56
N SER A 174 -8.28 14.97 13.49
CA SER A 174 -8.51 16.41 13.51
C SER A 174 -9.39 16.87 12.35
N TYR A 175 -9.16 16.35 11.14
CA TYR A 175 -9.97 16.69 9.98
C TYR A 175 -11.43 16.22 10.12
N PHE A 176 -11.71 15.12 10.81
CA PHE A 176 -13.06 14.63 11.10
C PHE A 176 -13.51 14.97 12.54
N ASP A 177 -13.21 16.18 12.99
CA ASP A 177 -13.74 16.80 14.21
C ASP A 177 -13.46 16.00 15.50
N GLY A 178 -12.28 15.36 15.57
CA GLY A 178 -11.85 14.57 16.72
C GLY A 178 -12.35 13.12 16.71
N ALA A 179 -12.62 12.56 15.52
CA ALA A 179 -13.05 11.17 15.37
C ALA A 179 -12.09 10.19 16.10
N PRO A 180 -12.61 9.19 16.81
CA PRO A 180 -11.79 8.28 17.60
C PRO A 180 -10.83 7.47 16.74
N LEU A 181 -9.63 7.27 17.30
CA LEU A 181 -8.57 6.46 16.73
C LEU A 181 -8.52 5.10 17.43
N VAL A 182 -8.57 4.02 16.65
CA VAL A 182 -8.33 2.66 17.11
C VAL A 182 -7.03 2.16 16.48
N HIS A 183 -6.04 1.83 17.31
CA HIS A 183 -4.75 1.33 16.82
C HIS A 183 -4.69 -0.19 16.92
N ILE A 184 -4.44 -0.84 15.79
CA ILE A 184 -4.11 -2.25 15.70
C ILE A 184 -2.59 -2.43 15.82
N PRO A 185 -2.08 -3.12 16.85
CA PRO A 185 -0.64 -3.34 17.00
C PRO A 185 -0.10 -4.19 15.84
N GLY A 186 1.10 -3.86 15.36
CA GLY A 186 1.77 -4.61 14.32
C GLY A 186 2.46 -5.87 14.86
N PHE A 187 2.66 -6.86 13.99
CA PHE A 187 3.67 -7.90 14.17
C PHE A 187 4.67 -7.77 13.02
N THR A 188 5.65 -6.89 13.16
CA THR A 188 6.84 -6.96 12.31
C THR A 188 7.83 -7.93 12.92
N TYR A 189 8.37 -8.82 12.09
CA TYR A 189 9.60 -9.50 12.44
C TYR A 189 10.76 -8.51 12.36
N PRO A 190 11.83 -8.67 13.15
CA PRO A 190 13.00 -7.81 13.04
C PRO A 190 13.57 -7.92 11.62
N VAL A 191 13.55 -6.81 10.89
CA VAL A 191 14.14 -6.68 9.54
C VAL A 191 15.51 -6.05 9.69
N ARG A 192 16.54 -6.70 9.14
CA ARG A 192 17.89 -6.11 9.05
C ARG A 192 17.94 -5.22 7.81
N THR A 193 18.37 -3.97 8.01
CA THR A 193 18.57 -3.02 6.92
C THR A 193 20.05 -3.01 6.54
N HIS A 194 20.33 -3.09 5.25
CA HIS A 194 21.66 -2.94 4.69
C HIS A 194 21.63 -1.75 3.71
N PHE A 195 22.57 -0.83 3.88
CA PHE A 195 22.81 0.27 2.95
C PHE A 195 23.83 -0.16 1.89
N LEU A 196 24.04 0.69 0.88
CA LEU A 196 24.86 0.37 -0.28
C LEU A 196 26.26 -0.12 0.12
N GLU A 197 26.90 0.58 1.04
CA GLU A 197 28.21 0.25 1.60
C GLU A 197 28.25 -1.14 2.24
N ASN A 198 27.18 -1.54 2.95
CA ASN A 198 27.10 -2.86 3.55
C ASN A 198 26.97 -3.94 2.47
N ILE A 199 26.18 -3.69 1.43
CA ILE A 199 25.95 -4.65 0.36
C ILE A 199 27.22 -4.85 -0.46
N LEU A 200 27.95 -3.77 -0.78
CA LEU A 200 29.23 -3.85 -1.49
C LEU A 200 30.26 -4.65 -0.68
N GLU A 201 30.39 -4.38 0.61
CA GLU A 201 31.31 -5.09 1.50
C GLU A 201 30.95 -6.58 1.64
N MET A 202 29.68 -6.90 1.87
CA MET A 202 29.22 -8.28 2.09
C MET A 202 29.26 -9.13 0.82
N SER A 203 28.92 -8.53 -0.33
CA SER A 203 28.85 -9.24 -1.60
C SER A 203 30.18 -9.28 -2.33
N GLY A 204 31.12 -8.37 -2.01
CA GLY A 204 32.38 -8.20 -2.72
C GLY A 204 32.23 -7.60 -4.12
N TYR A 205 31.03 -7.12 -4.48
CA TYR A 205 30.80 -6.45 -5.76
C TYR A 205 31.57 -5.14 -5.84
N ARG A 206 32.25 -4.90 -6.96
CA ARG A 206 32.99 -3.66 -7.20
C ARG A 206 32.24 -2.78 -8.18
N LEU A 207 31.90 -1.57 -7.76
CA LEU A 207 31.35 -0.56 -8.65
C LEU A 207 32.50 0.09 -9.43
N THR A 208 32.37 0.09 -10.75
CA THR A 208 33.27 0.79 -11.65
C THR A 208 32.46 1.74 -12.53
N PRO A 209 33.08 2.79 -13.11
CA PRO A 209 32.37 3.68 -14.02
C PRO A 209 31.72 2.95 -15.22
N ASP A 210 32.27 1.80 -15.60
CA ASP A 210 31.86 1.05 -16.79
C ASP A 210 30.73 0.02 -16.53
N ASN A 211 30.59 -0.48 -15.30
CA ASN A 211 29.62 -1.54 -14.97
C ASN A 211 28.29 -1.03 -14.38
N GLN A 212 28.17 0.29 -14.26
CA GLN A 212 26.97 0.99 -13.78
C GLN A 212 26.07 1.48 -14.94
N ILE A 213 26.31 0.97 -16.15
CA ILE A 213 25.53 1.32 -17.33
C ILE A 213 24.27 0.46 -17.33
N ASP A 214 23.12 1.11 -17.26
CA ASP A 214 21.81 0.50 -17.43
C ASP A 214 21.51 0.30 -18.93
N ASP A 215 22.08 -0.75 -19.55
CA ASP A 215 21.96 -1.03 -21.00
C ASP A 215 20.95 -2.13 -21.37
N TYR A 216 20.04 -2.47 -20.46
CA TYR A 216 18.95 -3.41 -20.72
C TYR A 216 17.78 -2.73 -21.46
N GLY A 217 17.57 -3.07 -22.74
CA GLY A 217 16.42 -2.63 -23.53
C GLY A 217 16.70 -2.26 -25.00
N GLN A 218 15.65 -2.03 -25.80
CA GLN A 218 15.73 -1.67 -27.24
C GLN A 218 16.39 -0.31 -27.54
N GLU A 219 16.94 0.37 -26.53
CA GLU A 219 17.63 1.66 -26.69
C GLU A 219 19.04 1.55 -27.31
N ARG A 220 19.52 0.34 -27.63
CA ARG A 220 20.72 0.18 -28.49
C ARG A 220 20.60 0.94 -29.82
N THR A 221 19.39 1.11 -30.35
CA THR A 221 19.22 1.66 -31.71
C THR A 221 19.16 3.19 -31.76
N TRP A 222 18.75 3.87 -30.68
CA TRP A 222 18.59 5.34 -30.68
C TRP A 222 19.77 6.09 -30.05
N LYS A 223 20.42 5.51 -29.03
CA LYS A 223 21.52 6.18 -28.31
C LYS A 223 22.85 6.18 -29.10
N MET A 224 23.03 5.30 -30.08
CA MET A 224 24.26 5.26 -30.90
C MET A 224 24.42 6.45 -31.86
N ASN A 225 23.41 7.31 -32.07
CA ASN A 225 23.45 8.38 -33.08
C ASN A 225 23.28 9.81 -32.58
N LYS A 226 23.32 10.06 -31.27
CA LYS A 226 23.47 11.43 -30.74
C LYS A 226 24.44 11.41 -29.57
N GLN A 227 25.47 12.26 -29.63
CA GLN A 227 26.20 12.68 -28.43
C GLN A 227 25.14 13.03 -27.37
N ALA A 228 25.06 12.20 -26.33
CA ALA A 228 24.11 12.42 -25.25
C ALA A 228 24.40 13.82 -24.68
N PRO A 229 23.42 14.74 -24.68
CA PRO A 229 23.62 16.02 -24.03
C PRO A 229 23.87 15.71 -22.56
N ARG A 230 24.97 16.24 -21.98
CA ARG A 230 25.27 16.15 -20.55
C ARG A 230 24.00 16.54 -19.79
N LYS A 231 23.25 15.56 -19.27
CA LYS A 231 22.08 15.81 -18.43
C LYS A 231 22.58 16.62 -17.24
N ARG A 232 21.91 17.74 -16.95
CA ARG A 232 22.16 18.52 -15.74
C ARG A 232 21.98 17.55 -14.56
N LYS A 233 22.99 17.41 -13.70
CA LYS A 233 22.92 16.57 -12.49
C LYS A 233 21.64 16.88 -11.73
N SER A 234 20.94 15.85 -11.28
CA SER A 234 19.73 16.04 -10.47
C SER A 234 20.10 16.71 -9.14
N GLN A 235 19.15 17.46 -8.54
CA GLN A 235 19.36 18.04 -7.21
C GLN A 235 19.62 16.95 -6.15
N ILE A 236 19.02 15.77 -6.34
CA ILE A 236 19.22 14.59 -5.51
C ILE A 236 20.66 14.09 -5.64
N ALA A 237 21.16 13.91 -6.87
CA ALA A 237 22.55 13.49 -7.10
C ALA A 237 23.57 14.42 -6.44
N SER A 238 23.33 15.74 -6.50
CA SER A 238 24.20 16.72 -5.82
C SER A 238 24.19 16.54 -4.30
N ALA A 239 23.02 16.38 -3.69
CA ALA A 239 22.89 16.20 -2.24
C ALA A 239 23.52 14.88 -1.76
N VAL A 240 23.39 13.83 -2.57
CA VAL A 240 24.02 12.52 -2.31
C VAL A 240 25.53 12.63 -2.38
N GLU A 241 26.09 13.29 -3.41
CA GLU A 241 27.55 13.51 -3.53
C GLU A 241 28.10 14.27 -2.32
N ASP A 242 27.40 15.31 -1.85
CA ASP A 242 27.81 16.07 -0.67
C ASP A 242 27.76 15.21 0.61
N THR A 243 26.75 14.33 0.72
CA THR A 243 26.62 13.40 1.85
C THR A 243 27.73 12.34 1.84
N LEU A 244 28.04 11.76 0.68
CA LEU A 244 29.13 10.78 0.52
C LEU A 244 30.50 11.39 0.85
N ARG A 245 30.73 12.66 0.50
CA ARG A 245 31.96 13.37 0.85
C ARG A 245 32.10 13.64 2.35
N ALA A 246 30.97 13.80 3.05
CA ALA A 246 30.94 14.08 4.48
C ALA A 246 30.92 12.79 5.33
N ALA A 247 30.52 11.66 4.74
CA ALA A 247 30.46 10.37 5.41
C ALA A 247 31.87 9.78 5.63
N ASP A 248 32.05 9.14 6.78
CA ASP A 248 33.27 8.42 7.11
C ASP A 248 33.07 6.93 6.88
N PHE A 249 33.82 6.35 5.93
CA PHE A 249 33.75 4.94 5.56
C PHE A 249 34.99 4.16 6.01
N GLN A 250 35.77 4.67 6.97
CA GLN A 250 36.99 4.02 7.47
C GLN A 250 36.78 2.61 8.02
N GLU A 251 35.56 2.26 8.43
CA GLU A 251 35.22 0.92 8.91
C GLU A 251 35.07 -0.12 7.78
N PHE A 252 34.99 0.32 6.52
CA PHE A 252 34.84 -0.52 5.33
C PHE A 252 36.17 -0.75 4.61
N SER A 253 36.25 -1.83 3.84
CA SER A 253 37.44 -2.18 3.07
C SER A 253 37.81 -1.09 2.04
N PRO A 254 39.10 -0.96 1.67
CA PRO A 254 39.53 -0.03 0.61
C PRO A 254 38.78 -0.24 -0.71
N GLU A 255 38.44 -1.48 -1.04
CA GLU A 255 37.65 -1.86 -2.21
C GLU A 255 36.24 -1.29 -2.18
N THR A 256 35.58 -1.35 -1.01
CA THR A 256 34.24 -0.78 -0.82
C THR A 256 34.30 0.75 -0.90
N GLN A 257 35.32 1.37 -0.30
CA GLN A 257 35.51 2.83 -0.39
C GLN A 257 35.74 3.28 -1.85
N GLU A 258 36.55 2.55 -2.62
CA GLU A 258 36.76 2.81 -4.04
C GLU A 258 35.45 2.67 -4.84
N SER A 259 34.67 1.63 -4.57
CA SER A 259 33.37 1.39 -5.21
C SER A 259 32.38 2.53 -4.93
N LEU A 260 32.28 2.98 -3.68
CA LEU A 260 31.43 4.10 -3.29
C LEU A 260 31.85 5.42 -3.97
N SER A 261 33.16 5.63 -4.15
CA SER A 261 33.67 6.81 -4.87
C SER A 261 33.29 6.82 -6.36
N CYS A 262 33.04 5.63 -6.93
CA CYS A 262 32.63 5.45 -8.31
C CYS A 262 31.11 5.43 -8.49
N TRP A 263 30.33 5.42 -7.41
CA TRP A 263 28.87 5.24 -7.49
C TRP A 263 28.20 6.42 -8.20
N ASN A 264 27.36 6.12 -9.19
CA ASN A 264 26.55 7.08 -9.90
C ASN A 264 25.08 7.04 -9.42
N PRO A 265 24.60 8.04 -8.67
CA PRO A 265 23.24 8.06 -8.13
C PRO A 265 22.15 8.30 -9.17
N ASP A 266 22.51 8.72 -10.40
CA ASP A 266 21.54 8.90 -11.50
C ASP A 266 21.28 7.57 -12.27
N CYS A 267 21.96 6.47 -11.92
CA CYS A 267 21.77 5.14 -12.49
C CYS A 267 21.04 4.20 -11.50
N ILE A 268 20.20 3.31 -12.02
CA ILE A 268 19.50 2.29 -11.23
C ILE A 268 20.46 1.17 -10.85
N GLY A 269 21.35 0.78 -11.76
CA GLY A 269 22.36 -0.24 -11.54
C GLY A 269 21.83 -1.66 -11.74
N PHE A 270 21.22 -1.96 -12.89
CA PHE A 270 20.64 -3.30 -13.16
C PHE A 270 21.61 -4.46 -12.95
N ASN A 271 22.86 -4.32 -13.42
CA ASN A 271 23.90 -5.34 -13.22
C ASN A 271 24.17 -5.60 -11.74
N PHE A 272 24.11 -4.55 -10.91
CA PHE A 272 24.29 -4.67 -9.47
C PHE A 272 23.08 -5.35 -8.82
N ILE A 273 21.86 -5.00 -9.23
CA ILE A 273 20.63 -5.67 -8.77
C ILE A 273 20.67 -7.15 -9.14
N GLU A 274 20.99 -7.50 -10.39
CA GLU A 274 21.12 -8.89 -10.85
C GLU A 274 22.15 -9.65 -10.01
N TYR A 275 23.32 -9.06 -9.79
CA TYR A 275 24.36 -9.65 -8.96
C TYR A 275 23.89 -9.92 -7.53
N ILE A 276 23.20 -8.95 -6.91
CA ILE A 276 22.62 -9.12 -5.57
C ILE A 276 21.59 -10.25 -5.55
N LEU A 277 20.73 -10.34 -6.58
CA LEU A 277 19.73 -11.41 -6.67
C LEU A 277 20.39 -12.79 -6.74
N CYS A 278 21.44 -12.94 -7.55
CA CYS A 278 22.25 -14.17 -7.59
C CYS A 278 22.88 -14.46 -6.22
N HIS A 279 23.48 -13.44 -5.60
CA HIS A 279 24.10 -13.57 -4.28
C HIS A 279 23.11 -14.03 -3.21
N ILE A 280 21.89 -13.46 -3.17
CA ILE A 280 20.82 -13.89 -2.26
C ILE A 280 20.43 -15.35 -2.55
N CYS A 281 20.22 -15.72 -3.81
CA CYS A 281 19.86 -17.08 -4.19
C CYS A 281 20.90 -18.13 -3.78
N GLU A 282 22.18 -17.77 -3.78
CA GLU A 282 23.29 -18.66 -3.45
C GLU A 282 23.60 -18.73 -1.95
N ASN A 283 23.46 -17.61 -1.23
CA ASN A 283 23.99 -17.46 0.13
C ASN A 283 22.92 -17.33 1.22
N GLU A 284 21.68 -17.01 0.86
CA GLU A 284 20.60 -16.81 1.83
C GLU A 284 19.66 -18.03 1.93
N ARG A 285 18.94 -18.08 3.06
CA ARG A 285 17.91 -19.09 3.30
C ARG A 285 16.73 -18.94 2.34
N PRO A 286 15.93 -20.01 2.11
CA PRO A 286 14.75 -19.94 1.25
C PRO A 286 13.78 -18.82 1.65
N GLY A 287 13.39 -18.01 0.67
CA GLY A 287 12.46 -16.89 0.81
C GLY A 287 12.16 -16.25 -0.54
N ALA A 288 11.01 -15.58 -0.65
CA ALA A 288 10.72 -14.77 -1.83
C ALA A 288 11.52 -13.47 -1.80
N VAL A 289 11.96 -13.00 -2.97
CA VAL A 289 12.63 -11.71 -3.12
C VAL A 289 11.67 -10.73 -3.79
N LEU A 290 11.50 -9.55 -3.20
CA LEU A 290 10.70 -8.46 -3.73
C LEU A 290 11.64 -7.29 -4.08
N VAL A 291 11.63 -6.87 -5.35
CA VAL A 291 12.44 -5.75 -5.84
C VAL A 291 11.52 -4.57 -6.14
N PHE A 292 11.86 -3.40 -5.60
CA PHE A 292 11.16 -2.15 -5.88
C PHE A 292 11.91 -1.36 -6.96
N MET A 293 11.26 -1.15 -8.10
CA MET A 293 11.80 -0.43 -9.26
C MET A 293 11.02 0.88 -9.49
N THR A 294 11.61 1.82 -10.23
CA THR A 294 11.04 3.16 -10.45
C THR A 294 9.90 3.21 -11.46
N GLY A 295 9.84 2.27 -12.41
CA GLY A 295 8.83 2.26 -13.47
C GLY A 295 8.70 0.92 -14.19
N TRP A 296 7.90 0.92 -15.26
CA TRP A 296 7.68 -0.25 -16.13
C TRP A 296 8.76 -0.41 -17.20
N ASP A 297 9.45 0.69 -17.51
CA ASP A 297 10.56 0.71 -18.47
C ASP A 297 11.87 0.20 -17.84
N ASP A 298 11.84 -0.12 -16.54
CA ASP A 298 12.92 -0.66 -15.71
C ASP A 298 12.62 -2.14 -15.37
#